data_AF-A0A7L9ANY9-F1
#
_entry.id   AF-A0A7L9ANY9-F1
#
_cell.length_a   1.000
_cell.length_b   1.000
_cell.length_c   1.000
_cell.angle_alpha   90.00
_cell.angle_beta   90.00
_cell.angle_gamma   90.00
#
_symmetry.space_group_name_H-M   'P 1'
#
loop_
_entity.id
_entity.type
_entity.pdbx_description
1 polymer ?
#
loop_
_entity_poly.entity_id
_entity_poly.type
_entity_poly.pdbx_seq_one_letter_code
_entity_poly.pdbx_strand_id
1 'polypeptide(L)'
;PLIYAVLNDLKQPQKELKDDSIYNFVERRFGKEIADYAIAPMICGICAGDAKEISVKFLMKTLFEYEQNHGGVLKGVMKSFFKGKNDSEIELSELAMKAQEEKWSVYTIKGGLETFPTVMTQHLRDNNIDLHLNTRVEEIEFVDSSLVKLKK
;
A
#
# COMPACT_ATOMS: atom_id res chain seq x y z
N PRO A 1 8.27 19.40 -18.47
CA PRO A 1 7.95 18.87 -17.12
C PRO A 1 8.54 17.46 -16.83
N LEU A 2 8.06 16.38 -17.48
CA LEU A 2 8.45 14.99 -17.13
C LEU A 2 9.93 14.65 -17.36
N ILE A 3 10.50 15.04 -18.50
CA ILE A 3 11.94 14.82 -18.78
C ILE A 3 12.80 15.55 -17.75
N TYR A 4 12.37 16.74 -17.32
CA TYR A 4 13.06 17.50 -16.28
C TYR A 4 13.00 16.80 -14.93
N ALA A 5 11.86 16.21 -14.56
CA ALA A 5 11.72 15.42 -13.34
C ALA A 5 12.65 14.19 -13.34
N VAL A 6 12.77 13.51 -14.49
CA VAL A 6 13.69 12.37 -14.68
C VAL A 6 15.15 12.82 -14.52
N LEU A 7 15.53 13.92 -15.17
CA LEU A 7 16.87 14.47 -15.05
C LEU A 7 17.17 14.96 -13.63
N ASN A 8 16.18 15.49 -12.92
CA ASN A 8 16.32 15.94 -11.55
C ASN A 8 16.57 14.75 -10.61
N ASP A 9 15.81 13.65 -10.71
CA ASP A 9 16.04 12.45 -9.86
C ASP A 9 17.44 11.87 -10.06
N LEU A 10 17.94 11.85 -11.30
CA LEU A 10 19.27 11.36 -11.62
C LEU A 10 20.41 12.25 -11.09
N LYS A 11 20.18 13.56 -10.97
CA LYS A 11 21.16 14.56 -10.53
C LYS A 11 21.15 14.81 -9.03
N GLN A 12 20.00 14.65 -8.37
CA GLN A 12 19.85 14.97 -6.95
C GLN A 12 20.66 13.99 -6.08
N PRO A 13 21.54 14.47 -5.18
CA PRO A 13 22.30 13.58 -4.29
C PRO A 13 21.37 12.87 -3.32
N GLN A 14 21.79 11.70 -2.84
CA GLN A 14 21.10 11.02 -1.76
C GLN A 14 21.10 11.90 -0.50
N LYS A 15 19.96 11.99 0.19
CA LYS A 15 19.88 12.64 1.50
C LYS A 15 19.49 11.59 2.52
N GLU A 16 20.38 11.32 3.47
CA GLU A 16 20.10 10.35 4.52
C GLU A 16 19.01 10.89 5.45
N LEU A 17 17.79 10.35 5.32
CA LEU A 17 16.64 10.70 6.13
C LEU A 17 16.09 9.46 6.83
N LYS A 18 15.69 9.63 8.09
CA LYS A 18 14.97 8.59 8.82
C LYS A 18 13.51 8.50 8.36
N ASP A 19 12.90 9.62 8.01
CA ASP A 19 11.58 9.71 7.37
C ASP A 19 11.41 11.09 6.72
N ASP A 20 10.42 11.23 5.83
CA ASP A 20 10.02 12.49 5.20
C ASP A 20 8.55 12.42 4.79
N SER A 21 7.92 13.56 4.51
CA SER A 21 6.59 13.54 3.90
C SER A 21 6.67 13.14 2.43
N ILE A 22 5.60 12.54 1.91
CA ILE A 22 5.49 12.16 0.50
C ILE A 22 5.72 13.39 -0.40
N TYR A 23 5.12 14.53 -0.05
CA TYR A 23 5.26 15.78 -0.80
C TYR A 23 6.73 16.24 -0.84
N ASN A 24 7.40 16.35 0.30
CA ASN A 24 8.79 16.83 0.38
C ASN A 24 9.75 15.90 -0.37
N PHE A 25 9.55 14.59 -0.25
CA PHE A 25 10.32 13.60 -0.97
C PHE A 25 10.19 13.78 -2.49
N VAL A 26 8.96 13.93 -2.98
CA VAL A 26 8.70 14.10 -4.42
C VAL A 26 9.16 15.45 -4.92
N GLU A 27 8.92 16.53 -4.18
CA GLU A 27 9.36 17.88 -4.57
C GLU A 27 10.87 17.93 -4.72
N ARG A 28 11.62 17.33 -3.78
CA ARG A 28 13.08 17.22 -3.86
C ARG A 28 13.53 16.41 -5.08
N ARG A 29 12.92 15.25 -5.32
CA ARG A 29 13.37 14.28 -6.33
C ARG A 29 12.89 14.58 -7.73
N PHE A 30 11.64 14.94 -7.89
CA PHE A 30 10.96 15.08 -9.18
C PHE A 30 10.50 16.51 -9.46
N GLY A 31 10.58 17.40 -8.47
CA GLY A 31 10.23 18.81 -8.61
C GLY A 31 8.81 19.13 -8.13
N LYS A 32 8.59 20.41 -7.87
CA LYS A 32 7.34 20.95 -7.30
C LYS A 32 6.10 20.65 -8.14
N GLU A 33 6.19 20.71 -9.47
CA GLU A 33 5.05 20.42 -10.35
C GLU A 33 4.51 18.99 -10.18
N ILE A 34 5.39 18.01 -10.02
CA ILE A 34 4.99 16.61 -9.80
C ILE A 34 4.40 16.44 -8.40
N ALA A 35 4.97 17.11 -7.40
CA ALA A 35 4.46 17.09 -6.04
C ALA A 35 3.04 17.68 -5.97
N ASP A 36 2.82 18.85 -6.57
CA ASP A 36 1.54 19.57 -6.53
C ASP A 36 0.45 18.92 -7.38
N TYR A 37 0.76 18.53 -8.61
CA TYR A 37 -0.28 18.17 -9.60
C TYR A 37 -0.42 16.68 -9.87
N ALA A 38 0.53 15.85 -9.44
CA ALA A 38 0.43 14.40 -9.59
C ALA A 38 0.29 13.71 -8.24
N ILE A 39 1.23 13.97 -7.32
CA ILE A 39 1.29 13.22 -6.07
C ILE A 39 0.24 13.71 -5.06
N ALA A 40 0.08 15.01 -4.83
CA ALA A 40 -0.93 15.48 -3.89
C ALA A 40 -2.37 15.00 -4.27
N PRO A 41 -2.82 15.08 -5.54
CA PRO A 41 -4.12 14.52 -5.93
C PRO A 41 -4.18 12.99 -5.82
N MET A 42 -3.10 12.28 -6.12
CA MET A 42 -3.02 10.83 -5.97
C MET A 42 -3.20 10.39 -4.51
N ILE A 43 -2.51 11.03 -3.57
CA ILE A 43 -2.62 10.71 -2.15
C ILE A 43 -4.03 11.03 -1.62
N CYS A 44 -4.61 12.15 -2.05
CA CYS A 44 -6.00 12.48 -1.77
C CYS A 44 -6.95 11.40 -2.32
N GLY A 45 -6.73 10.90 -3.55
CA GLY A 45 -7.54 9.84 -4.14
C GLY A 45 -7.41 8.47 -3.47
N ILE A 46 -6.24 8.14 -2.90
CA ILE A 46 -5.99 6.84 -2.25
C ILE A 46 -6.54 6.82 -0.82
N CYS A 47 -6.28 7.86 -0.03
CA CYS A 47 -6.53 7.84 1.41
C CYS A 47 -7.25 9.08 1.96
N ALA A 48 -7.69 10.00 1.09
CA ALA A 48 -8.30 11.28 1.48
C ALA A 48 -7.44 12.11 2.45
N GLY A 49 -6.12 11.93 2.43
CA GLY A 49 -5.16 12.62 3.30
C GLY A 49 -4.27 13.63 2.57
N ASP A 50 -3.50 14.39 3.35
CA ASP A 50 -2.53 15.38 2.83
C ASP A 50 -1.15 14.75 2.62
N ALA A 51 -0.63 14.85 1.39
CA ALA A 51 0.71 14.39 1.03
C ALA A 51 1.83 15.09 1.81
N LYS A 52 1.58 16.26 2.41
CA LYS A 52 2.53 17.00 3.24
C LYS A 52 2.66 16.43 4.66
N GLU A 53 1.66 15.68 5.13
CA GLU A 53 1.64 15.10 6.46
C GLU A 53 1.92 13.59 6.45
N ILE A 54 1.59 12.90 5.35
CA ILE A 54 1.77 11.46 5.26
C ILE A 54 3.23 11.10 5.00
N SER A 55 3.74 10.18 5.81
CA SER A 55 5.08 9.60 5.70
C SER A 55 5.29 8.88 4.36
N VAL A 56 6.42 9.15 3.71
CA VAL A 56 6.84 8.44 2.48
C VAL A 56 7.05 6.95 2.73
N LYS A 57 7.50 6.56 3.93
CA LYS A 57 7.67 5.15 4.29
C LYS A 57 6.35 4.41 4.45
N PHE A 58 5.25 5.12 4.72
CA PHE A 58 3.95 4.49 4.91
C PHE A 58 3.34 4.04 3.58
N LEU A 59 3.27 4.91 2.57
CA LEU A 59 2.63 4.58 1.27
C LEU A 59 3.62 4.28 0.14
N MET A 60 4.86 4.77 0.22
CA MET A 60 5.84 4.76 -0.89
C MET A 60 7.17 4.14 -0.46
N LYS A 61 7.15 3.18 0.47
CA LYS A 61 8.32 2.52 1.06
C LYS A 61 9.35 2.07 0.03
N THR A 62 8.90 1.37 -1.01
CA THR A 62 9.79 0.84 -2.06
C THR A 62 10.54 1.93 -2.81
N LEU A 63 9.88 3.06 -3.11
CA LEU A 63 10.51 4.19 -3.79
C LEU A 63 11.52 4.90 -2.88
N PHE A 64 11.19 5.04 -1.60
CA PHE A 64 12.12 5.55 -0.60
C PHE A 64 13.35 4.64 -0.45
N GLU A 65 13.16 3.32 -0.40
CA GLU A 65 14.28 2.36 -0.35
C GLU A 65 15.15 2.42 -1.61
N TYR A 66 14.56 2.64 -2.79
CA TYR A 66 15.33 2.84 -4.01
C TYR A 66 16.20 4.10 -3.97
N GLU A 67 15.67 5.23 -3.48
CA GLU A 67 16.49 6.42 -3.21
C GLU A 67 17.66 6.07 -2.27
N GLN A 68 17.35 5.43 -1.15
CA GLN A 68 18.31 5.21 -0.06
C GLN A 68 19.38 4.16 -0.38
N ASN A 69 19.06 3.16 -1.19
CA ASN A 69 19.99 2.08 -1.52
C ASN A 69 20.75 2.31 -2.83
N HIS A 70 20.20 3.14 -3.74
CA HIS A 70 20.73 3.32 -5.09
C HIS A 70 21.03 4.78 -5.45
N GLY A 71 20.86 5.70 -4.51
CA GLY A 71 21.10 7.13 -4.67
C GLY A 71 20.15 7.81 -5.65
N GLY A 72 19.04 7.17 -6.00
CA GLY A 72 18.02 7.69 -6.92
C GLY A 72 16.91 6.68 -7.17
N VAL A 73 15.68 7.17 -7.32
CA VAL A 73 14.50 6.31 -7.45
C VAL A 73 14.52 5.56 -8.78
N LEU A 74 14.83 6.26 -9.88
CA LEU A 74 14.87 5.66 -11.22
C LEU A 74 15.96 4.60 -11.36
N LYS A 75 17.11 4.81 -10.69
CA LYS A 75 18.18 3.81 -10.63
C LYS A 75 17.72 2.53 -9.94
N GLY A 76 16.97 2.65 -8.85
CA GLY A 76 16.43 1.50 -8.14
C GLY A 76 15.36 0.76 -8.93
N VAL A 77 14.45 1.48 -9.58
CA VAL A 77 13.43 0.88 -10.47
C VAL A 77 14.11 0.10 -11.60
N MET A 78 15.06 0.71 -12.30
CA MET A 78 15.79 0.06 -13.39
C MET A 78 16.52 -1.21 -12.91
N LYS A 79 17.18 -1.16 -11.75
CA LYS A 79 17.84 -2.34 -11.15
C LYS A 79 16.85 -3.42 -10.74
N SER A 80 15.66 -3.06 -10.27
CA SER A 80 14.59 -4.01 -9.93
C SER A 80 14.04 -4.74 -11.15
N PHE A 81 13.98 -4.09 -12.31
CA PHE A 81 13.59 -4.75 -13.57
C PHE A 81 14.62 -5.78 -14.03
N PHE A 82 15.92 -5.55 -13.76
CA PHE A 82 16.99 -6.48 -14.11
C PHE A 82 17.16 -7.61 -13.09
N LYS A 83 16.69 -7.44 -11.86
CA LYS A 83 16.68 -8.49 -10.85
C LYS A 83 15.47 -9.38 -11.12
N GLY A 84 15.68 -10.51 -11.79
CA GLY A 84 14.62 -11.46 -12.13
C GLY A 84 13.73 -11.77 -10.93
N LYS A 85 12.41 -11.91 -11.19
CA LYS A 85 11.44 -12.25 -10.16
C LYS A 85 11.89 -13.55 -9.47
N ASN A 86 12.10 -13.49 -8.16
CA ASN A 86 12.09 -14.69 -7.34
C ASN A 86 10.62 -15.10 -7.24
N ASP A 87 10.18 -16.01 -8.11
CA ASP A 87 8.88 -16.65 -7.95
C ASP A 87 8.95 -17.45 -6.64
N SER A 88 8.28 -16.92 -5.63
CA SER A 88 7.73 -17.79 -4.59
C SER A 88 6.58 -18.53 -5.26
N GLU A 89 6.58 -19.86 -5.20
CA GLU A 89 5.50 -20.71 -5.71
C GLU A 89 4.21 -20.41 -4.91
N ILE A 90 3.52 -19.34 -5.27
CA ILE A 90 2.15 -19.10 -4.86
C ILE A 90 1.30 -19.77 -5.92
N GLU A 91 0.65 -20.87 -5.56
CA GLU A 91 -0.32 -21.53 -6.43
C GLU A 91 -1.48 -20.55 -6.69
N LEU A 92 -1.55 -20.04 -7.93
CA LEU A 92 -2.55 -19.06 -8.33
C LEU A 92 -3.89 -19.77 -8.54
N SER A 93 -4.97 -19.17 -8.04
CA SER A 93 -6.31 -19.62 -8.38
C SER A 93 -6.61 -19.38 -9.87
N GLU A 94 -7.56 -20.12 -10.43
CA GLU A 94 -7.99 -19.96 -11.83
C GLU A 94 -8.36 -18.50 -12.17
N LEU A 95 -9.02 -17.81 -11.24
CA LEU A 95 -9.39 -16.40 -11.41
C LEU A 95 -8.16 -15.49 -11.45
N ALA A 96 -7.15 -15.76 -10.62
CA ALA A 96 -5.90 -15.00 -10.60
C ALA A 96 -5.11 -15.19 -11.89
N MET A 97 -5.06 -16.42 -12.43
CA MET A 97 -4.44 -16.70 -13.74
C MET A 97 -5.15 -15.93 -14.85
N LYS A 98 -6.49 -16.03 -14.90
CA LYS A 98 -7.30 -15.30 -15.89
C LYS A 98 -7.09 -13.79 -15.82
N ALA A 99 -7.04 -13.22 -14.61
CA ALA A 99 -6.81 -11.78 -14.43
C ALA A 99 -5.44 -11.33 -14.95
N GLN A 100 -4.40 -12.18 -14.84
CA GLN A 100 -3.08 -11.92 -15.41
C GLN A 100 -3.09 -11.99 -16.95
N GLU A 101 -3.70 -13.03 -17.51
CA GLU A 101 -3.82 -13.22 -18.97
C GLU A 101 -4.58 -12.07 -19.64
N GLU A 102 -5.70 -11.66 -19.03
CA GLU A 102 -6.55 -10.57 -19.52
C GLU A 102 -6.07 -9.17 -19.09
N LYS A 103 -4.98 -9.08 -18.31
CA LYS A 103 -4.35 -7.82 -17.86
C LYS A 103 -5.33 -6.87 -17.16
N TRP A 104 -6.12 -7.38 -16.22
CA TRP A 104 -7.07 -6.56 -15.47
C TRP A 104 -6.34 -5.46 -14.68
N SER A 105 -6.75 -4.22 -14.86
CA SER A 105 -6.23 -3.06 -14.11
C SER A 105 -7.04 -2.78 -12.84
N VAL A 106 -8.37 -2.94 -12.93
CA VAL A 106 -9.33 -2.79 -11.83
C VAL A 106 -10.47 -3.78 -12.05
N TYR A 107 -10.93 -4.43 -10.98
CA TYR A 107 -12.08 -5.34 -11.00
C TYR A 107 -12.90 -5.17 -9.72
N THR A 108 -14.13 -5.68 -9.73
CA THR A 108 -15.03 -5.68 -8.57
C THR A 108 -15.88 -6.93 -8.56
N ILE A 109 -16.60 -7.16 -7.46
CA ILE A 109 -17.50 -8.30 -7.31
C ILE A 109 -18.88 -7.91 -7.83
N LYS A 110 -19.52 -8.80 -8.60
CA LYS A 110 -20.91 -8.60 -9.04
C LYS A 110 -21.80 -8.46 -7.80
N GLY A 111 -22.60 -7.40 -7.73
CA GLY A 111 -23.40 -7.06 -6.55
C GLY A 111 -22.70 -6.10 -5.56
N GLY A 112 -21.45 -5.72 -5.82
CA GLY A 112 -20.68 -4.77 -5.00
C GLY A 112 -19.71 -5.45 -4.03
N LEU A 113 -18.83 -4.65 -3.43
CA LEU A 113 -17.82 -5.14 -2.47
C LEU A 113 -18.44 -5.63 -1.16
N GLU A 114 -19.67 -5.20 -0.83
CA GLU A 114 -20.43 -5.69 0.34
C GLU A 114 -20.74 -7.19 0.25
N THR A 115 -20.83 -7.76 -0.96
CA THR A 115 -20.98 -9.20 -1.15
C THR A 115 -19.91 -10.00 -0.39
N PHE A 116 -18.67 -9.49 -0.33
CA PHE A 116 -17.58 -10.16 0.38
C PHE A 116 -17.83 -10.30 1.89
N PRO A 117 -17.99 -9.21 2.69
CA PRO A 117 -18.29 -9.34 4.11
C PRO A 117 -19.62 -10.04 4.39
N THR A 118 -20.64 -9.93 3.52
CA THR A 118 -21.90 -10.66 3.67
C THR A 118 -21.69 -12.17 3.56
N VAL A 119 -21.01 -12.65 2.52
CA VAL A 119 -20.72 -14.07 2.32
C VAL A 119 -19.80 -14.61 3.42
N MET A 120 -18.80 -13.82 3.83
CA MET A 120 -17.92 -14.18 4.95
C MET A 120 -18.72 -14.34 6.26
N THR A 121 -19.66 -13.42 6.54
CA THR A 121 -20.54 -13.52 7.71
C THR A 121 -21.39 -14.79 7.67
N GLN A 122 -21.94 -15.15 6.50
CA GLN A 122 -22.72 -16.39 6.35
C GLN A 122 -21.84 -17.62 6.58
N HIS A 123 -20.65 -17.66 5.97
CA HIS A 123 -19.71 -18.76 6.14
C HIS A 123 -19.33 -18.99 7.61
N LEU A 124 -19.07 -17.92 8.38
CA LEU A 124 -18.78 -18.03 9.82
C LEU A 124 -19.96 -18.64 10.59
N ARG A 125 -21.21 -18.24 10.28
CA ARG A 125 -22.42 -18.80 10.91
C ARG A 125 -22.61 -20.28 10.57
N ASP A 126 -22.38 -20.64 9.32
CA ASP A 126 -22.47 -22.03 8.84
C ASP A 126 -21.45 -22.94 9.53
N ASN A 127 -20.31 -22.38 9.96
CA ASN A 127 -19.27 -23.07 10.74
C ASN A 127 -19.45 -22.91 12.26
N ASN A 128 -20.66 -22.58 12.73
CA ASN A 128 -21.01 -22.47 14.15
C ASN A 128 -20.15 -21.45 14.94
N ILE A 129 -19.63 -20.41 14.28
CA ILE A 129 -18.90 -19.33 14.96
C ILE A 129 -19.90 -18.32 15.52
N ASP A 130 -19.78 -18.04 16.82
CA ASP A 130 -20.63 -17.09 17.53
C ASP A 130 -20.22 -15.63 17.21
N LEU A 131 -21.08 -14.92 16.49
CA LEU A 131 -20.84 -13.58 15.97
C LEU A 131 -21.60 -12.53 16.78
N HIS A 132 -20.87 -11.73 17.56
CA HIS A 132 -21.44 -10.69 18.42
C HIS A 132 -21.33 -9.32 17.74
N LEU A 133 -22.42 -8.89 17.08
CA LEU A 133 -22.51 -7.57 16.47
C LEU A 133 -23.01 -6.53 17.48
N ASN A 134 -22.81 -5.24 17.19
CA ASN A 134 -23.24 -4.12 18.05
C ASN A 134 -22.74 -4.22 19.50
N THR A 135 -21.61 -4.90 19.69
CA THR A 135 -21.03 -5.16 21.01
C THR A 135 -19.68 -4.44 21.06
N ARG A 136 -19.62 -3.31 21.77
CA ARG A 136 -18.38 -2.57 21.97
C ARG A 136 -17.56 -3.26 23.05
N VAL A 137 -16.27 -3.49 22.80
CA VAL A 137 -15.37 -3.97 23.85
C VAL A 137 -14.82 -2.76 24.61
N GLU A 138 -14.98 -2.75 25.94
CA GLU A 138 -14.51 -1.66 26.81
C GLU A 138 -13.19 -1.99 27.49
N GLU A 139 -12.97 -3.27 27.83
CA GLU A 139 -11.78 -3.71 28.54
C GLU A 139 -11.36 -5.11 28.08
N ILE A 140 -10.04 -5.35 28.09
CA ILE A 140 -9.42 -6.63 27.79
C ILE A 140 -8.64 -7.06 29.02
N GLU A 141 -9.03 -8.18 29.62
CA GLU A 141 -8.39 -8.78 30.79
C GLU A 141 -7.67 -10.07 30.40
N PHE A 142 -6.35 -10.11 30.57
CA PHE A 142 -5.54 -11.29 30.33
C PHE A 142 -5.55 -12.17 31.57
N VAL A 143 -6.16 -13.35 31.48
CA VAL A 143 -6.25 -14.28 32.61
C VAL A 143 -5.02 -15.18 32.64
N ASP A 144 -4.60 -15.69 31.49
CA ASP A 144 -3.36 -16.45 31.30
C ASP A 144 -2.83 -16.32 29.86
N SER A 145 -1.83 -17.12 29.46
CA SER A 145 -1.23 -17.09 28.12
C SER A 145 -2.15 -17.52 26.97
N SER A 146 -3.31 -18.10 27.28
CA SER A 146 -4.27 -18.66 26.33
C SER A 146 -5.68 -18.08 26.45
N LEU A 147 -6.00 -17.42 27.57
CA LEU A 147 -7.35 -16.93 27.86
C LEU A 147 -7.37 -15.42 28.08
N VAL A 148 -8.23 -14.77 27.30
CA VAL A 148 -8.54 -13.35 27.39
C VAL A 148 -10.03 -13.18 27.62
N LYS A 149 -10.40 -12.35 28.60
CA LYS A 149 -11.78 -11.98 28.87
C LYS A 149 -12.03 -10.58 28.33
N LEU A 150 -13.07 -10.44 27.52
CA LEU A 150 -13.52 -9.16 26.98
C LEU A 150 -14.68 -8.65 27.82
N LYS A 151 -14.55 -7.47 28.42
CA LYS A 151 -15.69 -6.76 29.00
C LYS A 151 -16.35 -5.94 27.91
N LYS A 152 -17.67 -6.09 27.82
CA LYS A 152 -18.54 -5.58 26.76
C LYS A 152 -19.52 -4.58 27.36
#